data_AF-V5WJR0-F1
#
_entry.id   AF-V5WJR0-F1
#
_cell.length_a   1.000
_cell.length_b   1.000
_cell.length_c   1.000
_cell.angle_alpha   90.00
_cell.angle_beta   90.00
_cell.angle_gamma   90.00
#
_symmetry.space_group_name_H-M   'P 1'
#
loop_
_entity.id
_entity.type
_entity.pdbx_description
1 polymer ?
#
loop_
_entity_poly.entity_id
_entity_poly.type
_entity_poly.pdbx_seq_one_letter_code
_entity_poly.pdbx_strand_id
1 'polypeptide(L)'
;MNYSIHNTITNFIWNIADDVLRDVYVRGKYRDVILPMTVIRRLDALLEPTKEAVLNMKKQLDSAGIANQNAALCQASGEAFFNSSPFTLKDLKNRAKVQQLKADFEAYLDGFSPNVQEILDKFKFRNQIPTLVDADILGALIEKYLNPSINLSPKPVLDADGNEKLPGLDNHSMGTVFEELIRRFNEENNEEAGEHFTPRDVVKLMADLIFLPIADQIESGSYLVYDGACGTPCVNIKASFQVTSMLTQGVIRLLSWFLQPQKRMPMDGSELTSVLCTHF
;
A
#
# COMPACT_ATOMS: atom_id res chain seq x y z
N MET A 1 0.42 -12.79 16.16
CA MET A 1 -0.07 -11.52 15.57
C MET A 1 -0.49 -10.59 16.71
N ASN A 2 0.07 -9.39 16.79
CA ASN A 2 -0.31 -8.41 17.81
C ASN A 2 -1.55 -7.63 17.35
N TYR A 3 -2.73 -8.23 17.56
CA TYR A 3 -4.04 -7.71 17.15
C TYR A 3 -4.33 -6.29 17.70
N SER A 4 -3.72 -5.95 18.85
CA SER A 4 -3.87 -4.63 19.47
C SER A 4 -3.21 -3.53 18.65
N ILE A 5 -2.02 -3.78 18.09
CA ILE A 5 -1.28 -2.78 17.29
C ILE A 5 -2.02 -2.50 15.99
N HIS A 6 -2.46 -3.55 15.29
CA HIS A 6 -3.16 -3.41 14.01
C HIS A 6 -4.45 -2.60 14.18
N ASN A 7 -5.26 -2.90 15.20
CA ASN A 7 -6.47 -2.14 15.49
C ASN A 7 -6.18 -0.67 15.83
N THR A 8 -5.14 -0.39 16.62
CA THR A 8 -4.76 0.99 16.94
C THR A 8 -4.39 1.77 15.68
N ILE A 9 -3.59 1.19 14.79
CA ILE A 9 -3.19 1.81 13.53
C ILE A 9 -4.39 2.01 12.61
N THR A 10 -5.21 0.99 12.42
CA THR A 10 -6.43 1.08 11.61
C THR A 10 -7.39 2.14 12.15
N ASN A 11 -7.62 2.19 13.46
CA ASN A 11 -8.45 3.22 14.09
C ASN A 11 -7.86 4.61 13.92
N PHE A 12 -6.54 4.77 14.04
CA PHE A 12 -5.88 6.04 13.83
C PHE A 12 -6.10 6.53 12.39
N ILE A 13 -5.82 5.69 11.39
CA ILE A 13 -6.01 6.05 9.96
C ILE A 13 -7.49 6.33 9.67
N TRP A 14 -8.39 5.54 10.23
CA TRP A 14 -9.83 5.75 10.12
C TRP A 14 -10.24 7.15 10.63
N ASN A 15 -9.74 7.53 11.81
CA ASN A 15 -10.03 8.84 12.41
C ASN A 15 -9.48 10.02 11.57
N ILE A 16 -8.46 9.82 10.73
CA ILE A 16 -8.01 10.88 9.80
C ILE A 16 -9.14 11.25 8.84
N ALA A 17 -9.93 10.27 8.38
CA ALA A 17 -11.07 10.50 7.51
C ALA A 17 -12.12 11.37 8.21
N ASP A 18 -12.44 11.03 9.45
CA ASP A 18 -13.40 11.76 10.28
C ASP A 18 -12.93 13.17 10.65
N ASP A 19 -11.63 13.35 10.87
CA ASP A 19 -11.04 14.63 11.30
C ASP A 19 -10.84 15.60 10.14
N VAL A 20 -10.46 15.11 8.95
CA VAL A 20 -9.99 15.97 7.84
C VAL A 20 -10.97 16.01 6.67
N LEU A 21 -11.67 14.90 6.40
CA LEU A 21 -12.47 14.76 5.19
C LEU A 21 -13.97 15.00 5.42
N ARG A 22 -14.41 15.07 6.68
CA ARG A 22 -15.83 15.10 7.06
C ARG A 22 -16.65 16.17 6.37
N ASP A 23 -16.14 17.39 6.36
CA ASP A 23 -16.89 18.56 5.85
C ASP A 23 -16.70 18.78 4.35
N VAL A 24 -15.87 17.97 3.69
CA VAL A 24 -15.47 18.13 2.27
C VAL A 24 -15.98 16.97 1.42
N TYR A 25 -15.97 15.75 1.96
CA TYR A 25 -16.34 14.53 1.25
C TYR A 25 -17.55 13.87 1.91
N VAL A 26 -18.37 13.22 1.09
CA VAL A 26 -19.34 12.25 1.61
C VAL A 26 -18.60 11.00 2.10
N ARG A 27 -19.12 10.35 3.14
CA ARG A 27 -18.48 9.20 3.80
C ARG A 27 -18.03 8.10 2.83
N GLY A 28 -18.86 7.78 1.83
CA GLY A 28 -18.53 6.79 0.82
C GLY A 28 -17.33 7.13 -0.08
N LYS A 29 -16.92 8.40 -0.10
CA LYS A 29 -15.78 8.91 -0.87
C LYS A 29 -14.49 9.03 -0.07
N TYR A 30 -14.50 8.77 1.25
CA TYR A 30 -13.28 8.78 2.05
C TYR A 30 -12.25 7.76 1.55
N ARG A 31 -12.71 6.61 1.03
CA ARG A 31 -11.83 5.57 0.48
C ARG A 31 -10.94 6.06 -0.66
N ASP A 32 -11.46 6.98 -1.48
CA ASP A 32 -10.77 7.54 -2.65
C ASP A 32 -9.58 8.44 -2.25
N VAL A 33 -9.49 8.83 -0.98
CA VAL A 33 -8.39 9.66 -0.42
C VAL A 33 -7.55 8.89 0.59
N ILE A 34 -8.19 8.14 1.51
CA ILE A 34 -7.51 7.48 2.63
C ILE A 34 -6.64 6.31 2.18
N LEU A 35 -7.16 5.46 1.28
CA LEU A 35 -6.40 4.32 0.76
C LEU A 35 -5.13 4.76 0.01
N PRO A 36 -5.19 5.64 -1.01
CA PRO A 36 -3.99 6.07 -1.71
C PRO A 36 -3.01 6.81 -0.78
N MET A 37 -3.48 7.64 0.16
CA MET A 37 -2.57 8.30 1.11
C MET A 37 -1.87 7.34 2.05
N THR A 38 -2.54 6.26 2.49
CA THR A 38 -1.92 5.21 3.29
C THR A 38 -0.80 4.51 2.51
N VAL A 39 -1.03 4.21 1.23
CA VAL A 39 -0.01 3.65 0.34
C VAL A 39 1.15 4.63 0.18
N ILE A 40 0.86 5.88 -0.20
CA ILE A 40 1.88 6.92 -0.41
C ILE A 40 2.75 7.09 0.85
N ARG A 41 2.16 7.07 2.05
CA ARG A 41 2.94 7.20 3.30
C ARG A 41 3.82 5.97 3.57
N ARG A 42 3.35 4.76 3.30
CA ARG A 42 4.17 3.54 3.41
C ARG A 42 5.36 3.59 2.46
N LEU A 43 5.12 3.96 1.19
CA LEU A 43 6.17 4.08 0.18
C LEU A 43 7.20 5.14 0.53
N ASP A 44 6.75 6.31 0.99
CA ASP A 44 7.63 7.39 1.44
C ASP A 44 8.52 6.92 2.61
N ALA A 45 7.96 6.24 3.61
CA ALA A 45 8.71 5.74 4.76
C ALA A 45 9.78 4.68 4.40
N LEU A 46 9.57 3.91 3.33
CA LEU A 46 10.55 2.96 2.80
C LEU A 46 11.70 3.67 2.06
N LEU A 47 11.39 4.74 1.33
CA LEU A 47 12.36 5.48 0.52
C LEU A 47 13.10 6.59 1.28
N GLU A 48 12.57 7.07 2.41
CA GLU A 48 13.17 8.11 3.24
C GLU A 48 14.68 7.87 3.51
N PRO A 49 15.14 6.67 3.92
CA PRO A 49 16.56 6.43 4.21
C PRO A 49 17.47 6.46 2.97
N THR A 50 16.93 6.19 1.77
CA THR A 50 17.71 6.06 0.53
C THR A 50 17.50 7.21 -0.45
N LYS A 51 16.73 8.23 -0.05
CA LYS A 51 16.36 9.37 -0.88
C LYS A 51 17.56 10.07 -1.52
N GLU A 52 18.58 10.39 -0.73
CA GLU A 52 19.79 11.06 -1.23
C GLU A 52 20.57 10.19 -2.22
N ALA A 53 20.63 8.87 -1.99
CA ALA A 53 21.27 7.93 -2.91
C ALA A 53 20.56 7.91 -4.27
N VAL A 54 19.22 7.85 -4.26
CA VAL A 54 18.40 7.90 -5.48
C VAL A 54 18.60 9.22 -6.23
N LEU A 55 18.60 10.36 -5.53
CA LEU A 55 18.79 11.67 -6.15
C LEU A 55 20.19 11.84 -6.76
N ASN A 56 21.22 11.37 -6.08
CA ASN A 56 22.59 11.41 -6.60
C ASN A 56 22.76 10.50 -7.82
N MET A 57 22.21 9.28 -7.76
CA MET A 57 22.19 8.37 -8.91
C MET A 57 21.45 8.99 -10.10
N LYS A 58 20.27 9.60 -9.87
CA LYS A 58 19.51 10.28 -10.91
C LYS A 58 20.33 11.36 -11.62
N LYS A 59 20.98 12.23 -10.85
CA LYS A 59 21.85 13.30 -11.39
C LYS A 59 23.02 12.74 -12.21
N GLN A 60 23.63 11.65 -11.77
CA GLN A 60 24.71 10.98 -12.49
C GLN A 60 24.22 10.41 -13.84
N LEU A 61 23.10 9.70 -13.83
CA LEU A 61 22.51 9.10 -15.03
C LEU A 61 22.05 10.16 -16.03
N ASP A 62 21.48 11.27 -15.55
CA ASP A 62 21.08 12.41 -16.37
C ASP A 62 22.29 13.07 -17.03
N SER A 63 23.37 13.29 -16.26
CA SER A 63 24.63 13.85 -16.78
C SER A 63 25.28 12.94 -17.81
N ALA A 64 25.08 11.62 -17.68
CA ALA A 64 25.56 10.61 -18.63
C ALA A 64 24.63 10.43 -19.85
N GLY A 65 23.47 11.10 -19.91
CA GLY A 65 22.51 10.98 -21.00
C GLY A 65 21.84 9.60 -21.10
N ILE A 66 21.79 8.84 -20.01
CA ILE A 66 21.21 7.49 -20.01
C ILE A 66 19.69 7.58 -20.05
N ALA A 67 19.08 7.00 -21.09
CA ALA A 67 17.63 7.04 -21.29
C ALA A 67 16.86 6.10 -20.34
N ASN A 68 17.35 4.87 -20.13
CA ASN A 68 16.69 3.90 -19.24
C ASN A 68 17.40 3.85 -17.89
N GLN A 69 16.81 4.53 -16.90
CA GLN A 69 17.39 4.70 -15.57
C GLN A 69 16.75 3.80 -14.51
N ASN A 70 15.65 3.11 -14.86
CA ASN A 70 14.76 2.47 -13.90
C ASN A 70 15.48 1.44 -13.01
N ALA A 71 16.19 0.49 -13.60
CA ALA A 71 16.91 -0.55 -12.85
C ALA A 71 17.97 0.02 -11.89
N ALA A 72 18.71 1.04 -12.32
CA ALA A 72 19.73 1.68 -11.50
C ALA A 72 19.12 2.47 -10.34
N LEU A 73 17.97 3.12 -10.55
CA LEU A 73 17.26 3.86 -9.51
C LEU A 73 16.60 2.92 -8.48
N CYS A 74 16.03 1.78 -8.90
CA CYS A 74 15.56 0.74 -7.99
C CYS A 74 16.71 0.13 -7.18
N GLN A 75 17.86 -0.09 -7.80
CA GLN A 75 19.04 -0.56 -7.08
C GLN A 75 19.52 0.47 -6.04
N ALA A 76 19.47 1.76 -6.37
CA ALA A 76 19.85 2.84 -5.46
C ALA A 76 18.84 3.04 -4.32
N SER A 77 17.55 2.79 -4.55
CA SER A 77 16.53 2.84 -3.49
C SER A 77 16.60 1.63 -2.56
N GLY A 78 17.11 0.49 -3.05
CA GLY A 78 17.08 -0.78 -2.35
C GLY A 78 15.72 -1.49 -2.43
N GLU A 79 14.81 -0.96 -3.24
CA GLU A 79 13.41 -1.37 -3.33
C GLU A 79 13.00 -1.62 -4.80
N ALA A 80 11.88 -2.29 -5.03
CA ALA A 80 11.35 -2.52 -6.39
C ALA A 80 10.77 -1.26 -7.07
N PHE A 81 10.98 -0.09 -6.46
CA PHE A 81 10.41 1.19 -6.84
C PHE A 81 11.32 2.31 -6.34
N PHE A 82 11.10 3.53 -6.83
CA PHE A 82 11.83 4.71 -6.39
C PHE A 82 10.97 5.96 -6.49
N ASN A 83 11.44 7.05 -5.88
CA ASN A 83 10.91 8.40 -6.09
C ASN A 83 12.06 9.38 -6.36
N SER A 84 12.10 9.87 -7.59
CA SER A 84 13.13 10.78 -8.12
C SER A 84 12.80 12.27 -7.97
N SER A 85 11.64 12.62 -7.40
CA SER A 85 11.34 14.02 -7.07
C SER A 85 12.29 14.52 -5.99
N PRO A 86 12.55 15.84 -5.87
CA PRO A 86 13.38 16.38 -4.80
C PRO A 86 12.69 16.41 -3.43
N PHE A 87 11.48 15.86 -3.30
CA PHE A 87 10.64 16.00 -2.12
C PHE A 87 10.45 14.66 -1.38
N THR A 88 10.28 14.76 -0.06
CA THR A 88 9.66 13.75 0.81
C THR A 88 8.32 14.30 1.33
N LEU A 89 7.42 13.45 1.84
CA LEU A 89 6.19 13.97 2.46
C LEU A 89 6.47 14.96 3.60
N LYS A 90 7.57 14.76 4.35
CA LYS A 90 7.99 15.65 5.43
C LYS A 90 8.30 17.07 4.96
N ASP A 91 8.89 17.21 3.77
CA ASP A 91 9.20 18.51 3.17
C ASP A 91 7.92 19.28 2.81
N LEU A 92 6.89 18.54 2.39
CA LEU A 92 5.61 19.09 1.96
C LEU A 92 4.74 19.56 3.13
N LYS A 93 4.94 19.02 4.34
CA LYS A 93 4.23 19.44 5.55
C LYS A 93 4.36 20.94 5.84
N ASN A 94 5.52 21.54 5.60
CA ASN A 94 5.86 22.89 6.09
C ASN A 94 5.59 24.01 5.07
N ARG A 95 4.74 23.78 4.05
CA ARG A 95 4.50 24.76 3.00
C ARG A 95 3.38 25.75 3.38
N ALA A 96 3.75 27.02 3.54
CA ALA A 96 2.82 28.10 3.90
C ALA A 96 1.90 28.57 2.76
N LYS A 97 2.17 28.19 1.50
CA LYS A 97 1.38 28.61 0.33
C LYS A 97 0.68 27.42 -0.30
N VAL A 98 -0.65 27.42 -0.28
CA VAL A 98 -1.53 26.35 -0.79
C VAL A 98 -1.21 25.97 -2.25
N GLN A 99 -1.05 26.96 -3.14
CA GLN A 99 -0.75 26.69 -4.55
C GLN A 99 0.66 26.11 -4.77
N GLN A 100 1.63 26.50 -3.93
CA GLN A 100 2.96 25.90 -3.96
C GLN A 100 2.91 24.45 -3.45
N LEU A 101 2.14 24.20 -2.38
CA LEU A 101 1.94 22.85 -1.85
C LEU A 101 1.34 21.93 -2.91
N LYS A 102 0.33 22.39 -3.66
CA LYS A 102 -0.24 21.63 -4.78
C LYS A 102 0.83 21.25 -5.80
N ALA A 103 1.56 22.22 -6.33
CA ALA A 103 2.56 21.99 -7.37
C ALA A 103 3.69 21.06 -6.89
N ASP A 104 4.19 21.28 -5.67
CA ASP A 104 5.23 20.44 -5.07
C ASP A 104 4.71 19.00 -4.82
N PHE A 105 3.45 18.84 -4.41
CA PHE A 105 2.82 17.53 -4.20
C PHE A 105 2.58 16.79 -5.52
N GLU A 106 2.13 17.47 -6.57
CA GLU A 106 2.01 16.89 -7.91
C GLU A 106 3.38 16.43 -8.44
N ALA A 107 4.41 17.28 -8.32
CA ALA A 107 5.79 16.92 -8.67
C ALA A 107 6.34 15.74 -7.83
N TYR A 108 5.96 15.66 -6.56
CA TYR A 108 6.29 14.53 -5.70
C TYR A 108 5.65 13.23 -6.20
N LEU A 109 4.36 13.26 -6.55
CA LEU A 109 3.65 12.10 -7.09
C LEU A 109 4.22 11.68 -8.44
N ASP A 110 4.55 12.62 -9.33
CA ASP A 110 5.11 12.35 -10.66
C ASP A 110 6.54 11.79 -10.59
N GLY A 111 7.25 12.01 -9.48
CA GLY A 111 8.60 11.48 -9.27
C GLY A 111 8.67 9.98 -9.03
N PHE A 112 7.55 9.32 -8.74
CA PHE A 112 7.50 7.87 -8.50
C PHE A 112 7.74 7.03 -9.77
N SER A 113 8.28 5.83 -9.58
CA SER A 113 8.53 4.86 -10.66
C SER A 113 7.25 4.39 -11.38
N PRO A 114 7.34 3.89 -12.62
CA PRO A 114 6.16 3.59 -13.46
C PRO A 114 5.14 2.63 -12.84
N ASN A 115 5.60 1.62 -12.09
CA ASN A 115 4.73 0.70 -11.34
C ASN A 115 3.88 1.44 -10.29
N VAL A 116 4.45 2.41 -9.60
CA VAL A 116 3.73 3.21 -8.60
C VAL A 116 2.80 4.23 -9.28
N GLN A 117 3.20 4.80 -10.42
CA GLN A 117 2.31 5.65 -11.22
C GLN A 117 1.03 4.90 -11.59
N GLU A 118 1.15 3.66 -12.05
CA GLU A 118 0.01 2.82 -12.39
C GLU A 118 -0.94 2.62 -11.20
N ILE A 119 -0.40 2.40 -9.99
CA ILE A 119 -1.19 2.29 -8.76
C ILE A 119 -1.99 3.58 -8.51
N LEU A 120 -1.31 4.73 -8.56
CA LEU A 120 -1.92 6.04 -8.30
C LEU A 120 -3.01 6.39 -9.32
N ASP A 121 -2.80 6.02 -10.58
CA ASP A 121 -3.78 6.23 -11.66
C ASP A 121 -5.01 5.34 -11.48
N LYS A 122 -4.82 4.11 -11.00
CA LYS A 122 -5.93 3.19 -10.68
C LYS A 122 -6.76 3.67 -9.50
N PHE A 123 -6.13 4.25 -8.48
CA PHE A 123 -6.84 4.98 -7.42
C PHE A 123 -7.52 6.26 -7.91
N LYS A 124 -7.16 6.77 -9.09
CA LYS A 124 -7.57 8.08 -9.60
C LYS A 124 -7.25 9.20 -8.60
N PHE A 125 -6.17 9.06 -7.84
CA PHE A 125 -5.88 9.94 -6.70
C PHE A 125 -5.62 11.38 -7.13
N ARG A 126 -5.02 11.58 -8.32
CA ARG A 126 -4.80 12.92 -8.91
C ARG A 126 -6.10 13.71 -9.07
N ASN A 127 -7.23 13.05 -9.29
CA ASN A 127 -8.53 13.71 -9.41
C ASN A 127 -9.02 14.29 -8.08
N GLN A 128 -8.48 13.83 -6.95
CA GLN A 128 -8.84 14.32 -5.62
C GLN A 128 -8.03 15.56 -5.23
N ILE A 129 -6.85 15.78 -5.83
CA ILE A 129 -5.94 16.87 -5.46
C ILE A 129 -6.61 18.24 -5.56
N PRO A 130 -7.33 18.61 -6.64
CA PRO A 130 -8.01 19.91 -6.72
C PRO A 130 -8.96 20.13 -5.54
N THR A 131 -9.81 19.15 -5.21
CA THR A 131 -10.74 19.25 -4.08
C THR A 131 -10.02 19.38 -2.74
N LEU A 132 -8.94 18.63 -2.51
CA LEU A 132 -8.13 18.73 -1.29
C LEU A 132 -7.47 20.11 -1.12
N VAL A 133 -7.09 20.73 -2.24
CA VAL A 133 -6.43 22.05 -2.27
C VAL A 133 -7.46 23.17 -2.13
N ASP A 134 -8.58 23.10 -2.85
CA ASP A 134 -9.65 24.10 -2.82
C ASP A 134 -10.31 24.18 -1.44
N ALA A 135 -10.40 23.05 -0.73
CA ALA A 135 -10.88 22.99 0.64
C ALA A 135 -9.78 23.25 1.71
N ASP A 136 -8.54 23.53 1.30
CA ASP A 136 -7.38 23.79 2.18
C ASP A 136 -7.10 22.66 3.21
N ILE A 137 -7.33 21.40 2.82
CA ILE A 137 -7.15 20.22 3.69
C ILE A 137 -5.96 19.35 3.33
N LEU A 138 -5.31 19.57 2.17
CA LEU A 138 -4.16 18.76 1.74
C LEU A 138 -3.00 18.78 2.76
N GLY A 139 -2.67 19.95 3.30
CA GLY A 139 -1.61 20.09 4.30
C GLY A 139 -1.94 19.38 5.61
N ALA A 140 -3.18 19.54 6.10
CA ALA A 140 -3.67 18.86 7.29
C ALA A 140 -3.67 17.34 7.13
N LEU A 141 -4.05 16.84 5.95
CA LEU A 141 -4.02 15.42 5.61
C LEU A 141 -2.59 14.87 5.69
N ILE A 142 -1.63 15.53 5.04
CA ILE A 142 -0.20 15.15 5.10
C ILE A 142 0.31 15.15 6.54
N GLU A 143 -0.02 16.18 7.32
CA GLU A 143 0.38 16.28 8.73
C GLU A 143 -0.13 15.11 9.58
N LYS A 144 -1.39 14.71 9.39
CA LYS A 144 -1.97 13.56 10.12
C LYS A 144 -1.24 12.26 9.81
N TYR A 145 -0.86 12.01 8.55
CA TYR A 145 -0.08 10.82 8.16
C TYR A 145 1.38 10.85 8.63
N LEU A 146 1.91 12.04 8.92
CA LEU A 146 3.25 12.23 9.49
C LEU A 146 3.26 12.30 11.02
N ASN A 147 2.13 12.02 11.69
CA ASN A 147 2.05 12.08 13.14
C ASN A 147 3.03 11.07 13.77
N PRO A 148 3.90 11.48 14.71
CA PRO A 148 4.90 10.62 15.33
C PRO A 148 4.35 9.55 16.29
N SER A 149 3.02 9.48 16.42
CA SER A 149 2.31 8.47 17.24
C SER A 149 1.94 7.22 16.44
N ILE A 150 2.13 7.23 15.11
CA ILE A 150 1.91 6.09 14.22
C ILE A 150 3.18 5.79 13.44
N ASN A 151 3.47 4.51 13.26
CA ASN A 151 4.59 4.05 12.46
C ASN A 151 4.08 3.12 11.35
N LEU A 152 4.26 3.55 10.10
CA LEU A 152 3.98 2.74 8.91
C LEU A 152 5.27 2.27 8.24
N SER A 153 6.43 2.38 8.88
CA SER A 153 7.72 1.85 8.39
C SER A 153 7.96 0.42 8.90
N PRO A 154 8.69 -0.45 8.18
CA PRO A 154 9.12 -1.74 8.72
C PRO A 154 10.12 -1.61 9.87
N LYS A 155 10.75 -0.44 10.05
CA LYS A 155 11.72 -0.20 11.13
C LYS A 155 11.03 0.39 12.36
N PRO A 156 11.42 -0.02 13.57
CA PRO A 156 10.89 0.57 14.80
C PRO A 156 11.32 2.04 14.92
N VAL A 157 10.48 2.84 15.59
CA VAL A 157 10.84 4.19 16.02
C VAL A 157 11.39 4.09 17.43
N LEU A 158 12.62 4.57 17.63
CA LEU A 158 13.28 4.58 18.92
C LEU A 158 13.09 5.94 19.61
N ASP A 159 13.09 5.95 20.94
CA ASP A 159 13.17 7.16 21.74
C ASP A 159 14.62 7.66 21.90
N ALA A 160 14.81 8.75 22.63
CA ALA A 160 16.14 9.36 22.85
C ALA A 160 17.10 8.45 23.62
N ASP A 161 16.56 7.51 24.41
CA ASP A 161 17.30 6.57 25.22
C ASP A 161 17.55 5.23 24.47
N GLY A 162 17.08 5.14 23.22
CA GLY A 162 17.24 3.96 22.37
C GLY A 162 16.20 2.86 22.60
N ASN A 163 15.18 3.10 23.43
CA ASN A 163 14.09 2.14 23.63
C ASN A 163 13.09 2.21 22.46
N GLU A 164 12.46 1.08 22.16
CA GLU A 164 11.42 1.02 21.15
C GLU A 164 10.19 1.80 21.60
N LYS A 165 9.94 2.95 20.95
CA LYS A 165 8.76 3.79 21.17
C LYS A 165 7.57 3.28 20.38
N LEU A 166 7.79 2.95 19.11
CA LEU A 166 6.79 2.33 18.25
C LEU A 166 7.40 1.13 17.51
N PRO A 167 6.72 -0.01 17.49
CA PRO A 167 7.19 -1.17 16.75
C PRO A 167 7.24 -0.89 15.25
N GLY A 168 8.13 -1.60 14.56
CA GLY A 168 8.12 -1.66 13.11
C GLY A 168 6.88 -2.39 12.61
N LEU A 169 6.33 -1.93 11.49
CA LEU A 169 5.20 -2.54 10.80
C LEU A 169 5.71 -3.35 9.61
N ASP A 170 5.90 -4.65 9.80
CA ASP A 170 6.28 -5.57 8.73
C ASP A 170 5.21 -5.66 7.61
N ASN A 171 5.55 -6.25 6.47
CA ASN A 171 4.65 -6.29 5.30
C ASN A 171 3.35 -7.06 5.56
N HIS A 172 3.40 -8.15 6.33
CA HIS A 172 2.20 -8.90 6.69
C HIS A 172 1.30 -8.08 7.63
N SER A 173 1.89 -7.39 8.60
CA SER A 173 1.18 -6.47 9.48
C SER A 173 0.56 -5.30 8.71
N MET A 174 1.28 -4.72 7.73
CA MET A 174 0.77 -3.65 6.87
C MET A 174 -0.40 -4.12 6.01
N GLY A 175 -0.29 -5.31 5.40
CA GLY A 175 -1.39 -5.93 4.64
C GLY A 175 -2.63 -6.14 5.51
N THR A 176 -2.45 -6.54 6.76
CA THR A 176 -3.56 -6.68 7.73
C THR A 176 -4.25 -5.35 8.01
N VAL A 177 -3.49 -4.28 8.25
CA VAL A 177 -4.04 -2.94 8.47
C VAL A 177 -4.81 -2.46 7.24
N PHE A 178 -4.25 -2.65 6.04
CA PHE A 178 -4.85 -2.20 4.79
C PHE A 178 -6.14 -2.96 4.45
N GLU A 179 -6.16 -4.28 4.66
CA GLU A 179 -7.37 -5.09 4.49
C GLU A 179 -8.48 -4.67 5.45
N GLU A 180 -8.15 -4.40 6.72
CA GLU A 180 -9.15 -3.91 7.68
C GLU A 180 -9.71 -2.54 7.28
N LEU A 181 -8.90 -1.65 6.69
CA LEU A 181 -9.39 -0.39 6.13
C LEU A 181 -10.36 -0.62 4.97
N ILE A 182 -10.02 -1.49 4.03
CA ILE A 182 -10.90 -1.85 2.90
C ILE A 182 -12.22 -2.43 3.42
N ARG A 183 -12.15 -3.37 4.39
CA ARG A 183 -13.33 -3.99 5.00
C ARG A 183 -14.27 -2.93 5.57
N ARG A 184 -13.75 -2.00 6.39
CA ARG A 184 -14.55 -0.92 6.99
C ARG A 184 -15.18 -0.01 5.94
N PHE A 185 -14.42 0.39 4.92
CA PHE A 185 -14.98 1.23 3.85
C PHE A 185 -16.05 0.52 3.02
N ASN A 186 -15.94 -0.79 2.82
CA ASN A 186 -16.96 -1.56 2.11
C ASN A 186 -18.23 -1.71 2.96
N GLU A 187 -18.08 -2.00 4.25
CA GLU A 187 -19.22 -2.09 5.21
C GLU A 187 -20.01 -0.78 5.28
N GLU A 188 -19.34 0.37 5.25
CA GLU A 188 -20.00 1.67 5.28
C GLU A 188 -20.68 2.08 3.98
N ASN A 189 -20.24 1.53 2.85
CA ASN A 189 -20.80 1.85 1.54
C ASN A 189 -22.03 0.99 1.18
N ASN A 190 -22.41 0.01 2.02
CA ASN A 190 -23.52 -0.93 1.74
C ASN A 190 -23.38 -1.63 0.37
N GLU A 191 -22.17 -1.70 -0.20
CA GLU A 191 -21.86 -2.54 -1.36
C GLU A 191 -21.93 -4.00 -0.87
N GLU A 192 -22.68 -4.87 -1.58
CA GLU A 192 -23.01 -6.23 -1.14
C GLU A 192 -21.77 -6.99 -0.63
N ALA A 193 -21.71 -7.22 0.69
CA ALA A 193 -20.57 -7.78 1.41
C ALA A 193 -20.14 -9.19 0.93
N GLY A 194 -20.94 -9.84 0.08
CA GLY A 194 -20.69 -11.18 -0.45
C GLY A 194 -19.91 -11.25 -1.76
N GLU A 195 -19.85 -10.19 -2.56
CA GLU A 195 -19.22 -10.25 -3.90
C GLU A 195 -17.70 -9.97 -3.88
N HIS A 196 -17.16 -9.36 -2.82
CA HIS A 196 -15.80 -8.79 -2.87
C HIS A 196 -14.82 -9.29 -1.80
N PHE A 197 -15.27 -9.86 -0.67
CA PHE A 197 -14.38 -10.18 0.45
C PHE A 197 -14.65 -11.55 1.05
N THR A 198 -13.60 -12.36 1.18
CA THR A 198 -13.64 -13.63 1.93
C THR A 198 -12.89 -13.48 3.26
N PRO A 199 -13.54 -13.72 4.42
CA PRO A 199 -12.91 -13.58 5.72
C PRO A 199 -11.62 -14.39 5.84
N ARG A 200 -10.65 -13.83 6.55
CA ARG A 200 -9.29 -14.37 6.66
C ARG A 200 -9.24 -15.82 7.16
N ASP A 201 -10.10 -16.17 8.11
CA ASP A 201 -10.19 -17.52 8.68
C ASP A 201 -10.80 -18.52 7.69
N VAL A 202 -11.74 -18.05 6.86
CA VAL A 202 -12.33 -18.85 5.78
C VAL A 202 -11.27 -19.13 4.71
N VAL A 203 -10.48 -18.12 4.34
CA VAL A 203 -9.35 -18.32 3.41
C VAL A 203 -8.35 -19.33 3.93
N LYS A 204 -7.98 -19.23 5.21
CA LYS A 204 -7.06 -20.17 5.85
C LYS A 204 -7.63 -21.58 5.83
N LEU A 205 -8.90 -21.72 6.21
CA LEU A 205 -9.59 -23.00 6.19
C LEU A 205 -9.66 -23.60 4.78
N MET A 206 -9.95 -22.80 3.75
CA MET A 206 -9.96 -23.26 2.36
C MET A 206 -8.58 -23.75 1.92
N ALA A 207 -7.51 -23.01 2.25
CA ALA A 207 -6.14 -23.44 1.95
C ALA A 207 -5.79 -24.73 2.71
N ASP A 208 -6.16 -24.84 3.99
CA ASP A 208 -5.95 -26.04 4.80
C ASP A 208 -6.65 -27.26 4.21
N LEU A 209 -7.91 -27.11 3.79
CA LEU A 209 -8.69 -28.19 3.17
C LEU A 209 -8.12 -28.65 1.82
N ILE A 210 -7.48 -27.75 1.06
CA ILE A 210 -6.88 -28.06 -0.24
C ILE A 210 -5.51 -28.73 -0.06
N PHE A 211 -4.65 -28.19 0.79
CA PHE A 211 -3.24 -28.58 0.84
C PHE A 211 -2.90 -29.60 1.91
N LEU A 212 -3.56 -29.61 3.08
CA LEU A 212 -3.24 -30.59 4.14
C LEU A 212 -3.38 -32.06 3.69
N PRO A 213 -4.41 -32.45 2.90
CA PRO A 213 -4.57 -33.85 2.49
C PRO A 213 -3.47 -34.38 1.56
N ILE A 214 -2.74 -33.48 0.90
CA ILE A 214 -1.69 -33.82 -0.09
C ILE A 214 -0.32 -33.31 0.33
N ALA A 215 -0.15 -32.80 1.55
CA ALA A 215 1.03 -32.08 1.98
C ALA A 215 2.33 -32.91 1.85
N ASP A 216 2.24 -34.23 2.03
CA ASP A 216 3.33 -35.19 1.89
C ASP A 216 3.70 -35.50 0.42
N GLN A 217 2.85 -35.10 -0.53
CA GLN A 217 3.05 -35.28 -1.97
C GLN A 217 3.52 -33.99 -2.66
N ILE A 218 3.54 -32.85 -1.96
CA ILE A 218 4.00 -31.56 -2.53
C ILE A 218 5.53 -31.52 -2.50
N GLU A 219 6.15 -31.59 -3.67
CA GLU A 219 7.59 -31.46 -3.86
C GLU A 219 8.03 -29.99 -4.01
N SER A 220 9.32 -29.72 -3.82
CA SER A 220 9.91 -28.40 -4.11
C SER A 220 9.78 -28.06 -5.59
N GLY A 221 8.94 -27.10 -5.94
CA GLY A 221 8.71 -26.70 -7.32
C GLY A 221 7.81 -25.47 -7.46
N SER A 222 7.48 -25.14 -8.71
CA SER A 222 6.52 -24.08 -9.02
C SER A 222 5.14 -24.67 -9.29
N TYR A 223 4.18 -24.27 -8.47
CA TYR A 223 2.79 -24.68 -8.57
C TYR A 223 1.92 -23.56 -9.08
N LEU A 224 0.94 -23.94 -9.89
CA LEU A 224 -0.13 -23.07 -10.36
C LEU A 224 -1.33 -23.20 -9.43
N VAL A 225 -1.71 -22.10 -8.78
CA VAL A 225 -2.96 -22.01 -8.02
C VAL A 225 -3.94 -21.19 -8.84
N TYR A 226 -5.14 -21.74 -9.08
CA TYR A 226 -6.20 -21.09 -9.85
C TYR A 226 -7.40 -20.79 -8.95
N ASP A 227 -7.84 -19.53 -8.98
CA ASP A 227 -9.08 -19.07 -8.37
C ASP A 227 -9.91 -18.36 -9.45
N GLY A 228 -11.04 -18.97 -9.82
CA GLY A 228 -11.91 -18.50 -10.90
C GLY A 228 -12.87 -17.37 -10.51
N ALA A 229 -12.91 -16.98 -9.24
CA ALA A 229 -13.77 -15.91 -8.74
C ALA A 229 -13.06 -15.12 -7.62
N CYS A 230 -11.77 -14.81 -7.84
CA CYS A 230 -10.87 -14.47 -6.76
C CYS A 230 -11.17 -13.18 -5.99
N GLY A 231 -12.13 -12.35 -6.44
CA GLY A 231 -12.48 -11.07 -5.81
C GLY A 231 -11.21 -10.35 -5.32
N THR A 232 -11.12 -10.12 -4.00
CA THR A 232 -9.87 -9.74 -3.31
C THR A 232 -8.86 -10.89 -3.28
N PRO A 233 -7.60 -10.74 -3.78
CA PRO A 233 -6.60 -11.80 -3.97
C PRO A 233 -6.04 -12.38 -2.66
N CYS A 234 -6.72 -12.17 -1.53
CA CYS A 234 -6.47 -12.76 -0.22
C CYS A 234 -6.29 -14.27 -0.29
N VAL A 235 -7.12 -14.93 -1.11
CA VAL A 235 -7.11 -16.39 -1.29
C VAL A 235 -5.76 -16.85 -1.85
N ASN A 236 -5.31 -16.18 -2.91
CA ASN A 236 -4.06 -16.51 -3.60
C ASN A 236 -2.82 -16.21 -2.75
N ILE A 237 -2.80 -15.08 -2.03
CA ILE A 237 -1.67 -14.71 -1.14
C ILE A 237 -1.57 -15.68 0.05
N LYS A 238 -2.69 -16.10 0.64
CA LYS A 238 -2.65 -17.04 1.75
C LYS A 238 -2.38 -18.47 1.33
N ALA A 239 -2.88 -18.89 0.17
CA ALA A 239 -2.50 -20.16 -0.42
C ALA A 239 -0.98 -20.23 -0.61
N SER A 240 -0.33 -19.15 -1.09
CA SER A 240 1.13 -19.14 -1.23
C SER A 240 1.86 -19.15 0.11
N PHE A 241 1.40 -18.40 1.13
CA PHE A 241 2.00 -18.46 2.48
C PHE A 241 1.83 -19.84 3.15
N GLN A 242 0.66 -20.47 3.02
CA GLN A 242 0.37 -21.76 3.64
C GLN A 242 1.24 -22.86 3.04
N VAL A 243 1.34 -22.93 1.71
CA VAL A 243 2.21 -23.88 1.02
C VAL A 243 3.69 -23.58 1.29
N THR A 244 4.11 -22.31 1.34
CA THR A 244 5.49 -21.94 1.72
C THR A 244 5.82 -22.35 3.15
N SER A 245 4.86 -22.31 4.08
CA SER A 245 5.05 -22.78 5.46
C SER A 245 5.14 -24.31 5.59
N MET A 246 4.60 -25.04 4.61
CA MET A 246 4.63 -26.51 4.53
C MET A 246 5.87 -27.04 3.78
N LEU A 247 6.52 -26.19 2.96
CA LEU A 247 7.70 -26.55 2.18
C LEU A 247 8.99 -26.10 2.86
N THR A 248 9.92 -27.02 3.05
CA THR A 248 11.26 -26.73 3.58
C THR A 248 12.13 -25.91 2.61
N GLN A 249 11.75 -25.84 1.32
CA GLN A 249 12.27 -24.95 0.27
C GLN A 249 11.36 -25.05 -0.99
N GLY A 250 10.82 -23.95 -1.51
CA GLY A 250 10.00 -23.97 -2.74
C GLY A 250 9.57 -22.56 -3.19
N VAL A 251 9.32 -22.37 -4.49
CA VAL A 251 8.93 -21.07 -5.10
C VAL A 251 7.61 -21.25 -5.86
N ILE A 252 6.53 -20.69 -5.33
CA ILE A 252 5.18 -20.77 -5.92
C ILE A 252 4.96 -19.60 -6.88
N ARG A 253 4.39 -19.87 -8.07
CA ARG A 253 4.00 -18.85 -9.05
C ARG A 253 2.48 -18.80 -9.16
N LEU A 254 1.89 -17.72 -8.64
CA LEU A 254 0.44 -17.51 -8.67
C LEU A 254 -0.01 -16.98 -10.04
N LEU A 255 -1.12 -17.52 -10.59
CA LEU A 255 -1.86 -16.91 -11.70
C LEU A 255 -3.30 -16.65 -11.25
N SER A 256 -3.81 -15.45 -11.52
CA SER A 256 -5.18 -15.04 -11.20
C SER A 256 -5.93 -14.70 -12.49
N TRP A 257 -7.21 -15.07 -12.61
CA TRP A 257 -8.05 -14.70 -13.75
C TRP A 257 -9.45 -14.26 -13.28
N PHE A 258 -9.89 -13.08 -13.72
CA PHE A 258 -11.17 -12.47 -13.32
C PHE A 258 -12.28 -12.83 -14.33
N LEU A 259 -13.31 -13.57 -13.91
CA LEU A 259 -14.44 -14.00 -14.74
C LEU A 259 -15.65 -13.04 -14.64
N GLN A 260 -15.52 -11.77 -15.00
CA GLN A 260 -16.67 -10.91 -15.34
C GLN A 260 -16.33 -9.84 -16.41
N PRO A 261 -16.86 -9.92 -17.65
CA PRO A 261 -16.57 -8.95 -18.72
C PRO A 261 -17.31 -7.60 -18.64
N GLN A 262 -18.33 -7.44 -17.77
CA GLN A 262 -19.28 -6.31 -17.85
C GLN A 262 -19.32 -5.37 -16.63
N LYS A 263 -18.48 -5.57 -15.62
CA LYS A 263 -18.25 -4.60 -14.52
C LYS A 263 -16.75 -4.39 -14.28
N ARG A 264 -16.04 -3.79 -15.25
CA ARG A 264 -14.77 -3.11 -14.94
C ARG A 264 -15.07 -1.78 -14.26
N MET A 265 -15.45 -1.85 -12.99
CA MET A 265 -15.31 -0.70 -12.08
C MET A 265 -13.81 -0.55 -11.71
N PRO A 266 -13.35 0.68 -11.34
CA PRO A 266 -11.96 0.90 -10.94
C PRO A 266 -11.58 -0.10 -9.84
N MET A 267 -10.34 -0.61 -9.89
CA MET A 267 -9.82 -1.69 -9.03
C MET A 267 -10.54 -1.81 -7.68
N ASP A 268 -11.13 -2.97 -7.39
CA ASP A 268 -11.55 -3.27 -6.04
C ASP A 268 -10.30 -3.37 -5.13
N GLY A 269 -10.44 -3.10 -3.81
CA GLY A 269 -9.31 -3.01 -2.87
C GLY A 269 -8.38 -4.24 -2.84
N SER A 270 -8.94 -5.37 -3.25
CA SER A 270 -8.36 -6.50 -3.96
C SER A 270 -6.98 -6.28 -4.63
N GLU A 271 -6.98 -5.57 -5.74
CA GLU A 271 -5.88 -5.55 -6.69
C GLU A 271 -4.72 -4.69 -6.14
N LEU A 272 -5.05 -3.80 -5.19
CA LEU A 272 -4.16 -2.95 -4.40
C LEU A 272 -3.46 -3.70 -3.26
N THR A 273 -4.14 -4.68 -2.66
CA THR A 273 -3.57 -5.54 -1.61
C THR A 273 -2.51 -6.49 -2.19
N SER A 274 -2.75 -7.03 -3.39
CA SER A 274 -1.72 -7.79 -4.13
C SER A 274 -0.49 -6.94 -4.42
N VAL A 275 -0.67 -5.69 -4.84
CA VAL A 275 0.46 -4.81 -5.10
C VAL A 275 1.24 -4.55 -3.80
N LEU A 276 0.58 -4.26 -2.68
CA LEU A 276 1.18 -4.05 -1.35
C LEU A 276 1.82 -5.28 -0.71
N CYS A 277 1.33 -6.49 -0.98
CA CYS A 277 1.83 -7.73 -0.36
C CYS A 277 2.84 -8.49 -1.25
N THR A 278 2.83 -8.26 -2.57
CA THR A 278 3.66 -9.01 -3.53
C THR A 278 4.80 -8.17 -4.13
N HIS A 279 4.71 -6.84 -4.09
CA HIS A 279 5.73 -5.92 -4.64
C HIS A 279 6.37 -4.98 -3.61
N PHE A 280 5.93 -5.02 -2.35
CA PHE A 280 6.43 -4.17 -1.25
C PHE A 280 6.64 -4.97 0.03
#